data_AF-A0A419AUQ5-F1
#
_entry.id   AF-A0A419AUQ5-F1
#
_cell.length_a   1.000
_cell.length_b   1.000
_cell.length_c   1.000
_cell.angle_alpha   90.00
_cell.angle_beta   90.00
_cell.angle_gamma   90.00
#
_symmetry.space_group_name_H-M   'P 1'
#
loop_
_entity.id
_entity.type
_entity.pdbx_description
1 polymer ?
#
loop_
_entity_poly.entity_id
_entity_poly.type
_entity_poly.pdbx_seq_one_letter_code
_entity_poly.pdbx_strand_id
1 'polypeptide(L)' 'MKCPSCGGAELVSMIKGVPYIFRGHTVEIEIKGNHCPECGETVLNNEESDEFLVKIRKVRDEITSKHIL' A
#
# COMPACT_ATOMS: atom_id res chain seq x y z
N MET A 1 6.62 0.73 17.22
CA MET A 1 7.81 -0.14 17.08
C MET A 1 8.73 0.48 16.06
N LYS A 2 10.05 0.36 16.24
CA LYS A 2 11.01 0.77 15.20
C LYS A 2 10.68 0.11 13.87
N CYS A 3 10.92 0.86 12.78
CA CYS A 3 10.74 0.35 11.44
C CYS A 3 11.57 -0.93 11.23
N PRO A 4 10.96 -2.05 10.82
CA PRO A 4 11.69 -3.30 10.60
C PRO A 4 12.57 -3.25 9.34
N SER A 5 12.31 -2.31 8.43
CA SER A 5 13.00 -2.16 7.15
C SER A 5 14.27 -1.33 7.27
N CYS A 6 14.23 -0.17 7.94
CA CYS A 6 15.41 0.71 8.09
C CYS A 6 15.98 0.81 9.51
N GLY A 7 15.24 0.42 10.56
CA GLY A 7 15.68 0.55 11.95
C GLY A 7 15.77 1.99 12.51
N GLY A 8 15.46 3.00 11.69
CA GLY A 8 15.61 4.43 12.03
C GLY A 8 14.47 4.96 12.90
N ALA A 9 13.35 5.36 12.28
CA ALA A 9 12.19 5.89 12.99
C ALA A 9 11.24 4.83 13.57
N GLU A 10 10.50 5.22 14.61
CA GLU A 10 9.28 4.53 15.05
C GLU A 10 8.19 4.64 13.98
N LEU A 11 7.44 3.56 13.77
CA LEU A 11 6.28 3.57 12.87
C LEU A 11 5.14 4.38 13.47
N VAL A 12 4.42 5.12 12.61
CA VAL A 12 3.30 5.98 12.99
C VAL A 12 2.02 5.46 12.32
N SER A 13 0.97 5.24 13.12
CA SER A 13 -0.34 4.84 12.59
C SER A 13 -1.00 6.01 11.86
N MET A 14 -1.25 5.85 10.55
CA MET A 14 -1.90 6.86 9.71
C MET A 14 -2.55 6.24 8.47
N ILE A 15 -3.33 7.04 7.77
CA ILE A 15 -3.79 6.74 6.41
C ILE A 15 -2.89 7.50 5.44
N LYS A 16 -2.32 6.79 4.48
CA LYS A 16 -1.42 7.38 3.49
C LYS A 16 -1.69 6.77 2.11
N GLY A 17 -1.65 7.60 1.07
CA GLY A 17 -1.60 7.13 -0.30
C GLY A 17 -0.25 6.49 -0.62
N VAL A 18 -0.26 5.23 -1.06
CA VAL A 18 0.93 4.48 -1.44
C VAL A 18 0.85 4.16 -2.93
N PRO A 19 1.91 4.46 -3.72
CA PRO A 19 1.91 4.14 -5.14
C PRO A 19 1.94 2.63 -5.35
N TYR A 20 0.93 2.12 -6.06
CA TYR A 20 0.83 0.75 -6.52
C TYR A 20 1.05 0.70 -8.03
N ILE A 21 2.10 -0.02 -8.44
CA ILE A 21 2.46 -0.18 -9.86
C ILE A 21 2.00 -1.55 -10.34
N PHE A 22 1.16 -1.57 -11.37
CA PHE A 22 0.68 -2.79 -12.00
C PHE A 22 0.61 -2.62 -13.52
N ARG A 23 1.27 -3.52 -14.27
CA ARG A 23 1.32 -3.49 -15.75
C ARG A 23 1.66 -2.10 -16.31
N GLY A 24 2.68 -1.45 -15.74
CA GLY A 24 3.13 -0.11 -16.15
C GLY A 24 2.23 1.06 -15.72
N HIS A 25 1.08 0.80 -15.08
CA HIS A 25 0.20 1.84 -14.54
C HIS A 25 0.55 2.09 -13.08
N THR A 26 0.64 3.36 -12.70
CA THR A 26 0.81 3.78 -11.29
C THR A 26 -0.53 4.29 -10.78
N VAL A 27 -1.02 3.71 -9.69
CA VAL A 27 -2.27 4.10 -9.01
C VAL A 27 -1.96 4.34 -7.54
N GLU A 28 -2.44 5.44 -6.98
CA GLU A 28 -2.32 5.69 -5.55
C GLU A 28 -3.41 4.95 -4.79
N ILE A 29 -3.03 4.13 -3.82
CA ILE A 29 -3.96 3.38 -2.96
C ILE A 29 -3.84 3.93 -1.55
N GLU A 30 -4.95 4.39 -0.98
CA GLU A 30 -4.99 4.79 0.42
C GLU A 30 -4.93 3.57 1.34
N ILE A 31 -3.93 3.55 2.23
CA ILE A 31 -3.68 2.45 3.15
C ILE A 31 -3.65 2.99 4.58
N LYS A 32 -4.54 2.44 5.42
CA LYS A 32 -4.44 2.57 6.88
C LYS A 32 -3.41 1.56 7.38
N GLY A 33 -2.45 2.01 8.17
CA GLY A 33 -1.43 1.13 8.73
C GLY A 33 -0.39 1.90 9.52
N ASN A 34 0.68 1.21 9.89
CA ASN A 34 1.84 1.81 10.55
C ASN A 34 2.90 2.16 9.51
N HIS A 35 3.13 3.45 9.29
CA HIS A 35 4.02 3.97 8.25
C HIS A 35 5.33 4.49 8.85
N CYS A 36 6.46 4.15 8.21
CA CYS A 36 7.75 4.74 8.54
C CYS A 36 7.89 6.11 7.86
N PRO A 37 8.12 7.20 8.62
CA PRO A 37 8.30 8.53 8.03
C PRO A 37 9.64 8.70 7.30
N GLU A 38 10.63 7.82 7.54
CA GLU A 38 11.97 7.95 6.95
C GLU A 38 12.11 7.20 5.63
N CYS A 39 11.74 5.92 5.58
CA CYS A 39 11.92 5.09 4.37
C CYS A 39 10.60 4.77 3.64
N GLY A 40 9.45 5.08 4.22
CA GLY A 40 8.14 4.81 3.61
C GLY A 40 7.62 3.38 3.79
N GLU A 41 8.30 2.51 4.57
CA GLU A 41 7.80 1.18 4.91
C GLU A 41 6.39 1.25 5.52
N THR A 42 5.54 0.29 5.16
CA THR A 42 4.17 0.18 5.68
C THR A 42 3.98 -1.20 6.31
N VAL A 43 3.63 -1.24 7.60
CA VAL A 43 3.30 -2.48 8.32
C VAL A 43 1.81 -2.50 8.60
N LEU A 44 1.15 -3.55 8.14
CA LEU A 44 -0.29 -3.77 8.27
C LEU A 44 -0.56 -4.91 9.25
N ASN A 45 -1.65 -4.80 10.00
CA ASN A 45 -2.23 -5.96 10.67
C ASN A 45 -3.07 -6.80 9.68
N ASN A 46 -3.71 -7.87 10.16
CA ASN A 46 -4.50 -8.76 9.31
C ASN A 46 -5.70 -8.05 8.65
N GLU A 47 -6.45 -7.24 9.41
CA GLU A 47 -7.64 -6.53 8.91
C GLU A 47 -7.26 -5.46 7.86
N GLU A 48 -6.21 -4.70 8.13
CA GLU A 48 -5.66 -3.70 7.20
C GLU A 48 -5.10 -4.35 5.93
N SER A 49 -4.51 -5.55 6.06
CA SER A 49 -4.04 -6.33 4.92
C SER A 49 -5.21 -6.82 4.06
N ASP A 50 -6.28 -7.31 4.65
CA ASP A 50 -7.48 -7.74 3.93
C ASP A 50 -8.13 -6.57 3.17
N GLU A 51 -8.23 -5.40 3.80
CA GLU A 51 -8.71 -4.18 3.16
C GLU A 51 -7.83 -3.78 1.97
N PHE A 52 -6.51 -3.80 2.13
CA PHE A 52 -5.55 -3.53 1.07
C PHE A 52 -5.70 -4.51 -0.10
N LEU A 53 -5.88 -5.81 0.18
CA LEU A 53 -6.07 -6.85 -0.84
C LEU A 53 -7.33 -6.63 -1.67
N VAL A 54 -8.43 -6.15 -1.05
CA VAL A 54 -9.65 -5.77 -1.78
C VAL A 54 -9.38 -4.59 -2.72
N LYS A 55 -8.67 -3.56 -2.25
CA LYS A 55 -8.33 -2.37 -3.06
C LYS A 55 -7.47 -2.73 -4.28
N ILE A 56 -6.40 -3.52 -4.10
CA ILE A 56 -5.53 -3.90 -5.23
C ILE A 56 -6.25 -4.81 -6.22
N ARG A 57 -7.17 -5.69 -5.79
CA ARG A 57 -7.96 -6.53 -6.70
C ARG A 57 -8.81 -5.66 -7.62
N LYS A 58 -9.53 -4.69 -7.06
CA LYS A 58 -10.31 -3.73 -7.85
C LYS A 58 -9.44 -2.99 -8.88
N VAL A 59 -8.28 -2.48 -8.45
CA VAL A 59 -7.35 -1.78 -9.36
C VAL A 59 -6.85 -2.72 -10.47
N ARG A 60 -6.50 -3.97 -10.14
CA ARG A 60 -6.05 -4.96 -11.13
C ARG A 60 -7.14 -5.31 -12.13
N ASP A 61 -8.37 -5.49 -11.69
CA ASP A 61 -9.51 -5.81 -12.55
C ASP A 61 -9.79 -4.64 -13.51
N GLU A 62 -9.78 -3.41 -13.01
CA GLU A 62 -9.95 -2.18 -13.81
C GLU A 62 -8.86 -2.02 -14.88
N ILE A 63 -7.58 -2.21 -14.51
CA ILE A 63 -6.46 -2.12 -15.47
C ILE A 63 -6.53 -3.26 -16.48
N THR A 64 -6.83 -4.48 -16.02
CA THR A 64 -6.91 -5.65 -16.90
C THR A 64 -8.02 -5.50 -17.94
N SER A 65 -9.21 -5.03 -17.52
CA SER A 65 -10.33 -4.81 -18.43
C SER A 65 -10.02 -3.75 -19.50
N LYS A 66 -9.18 -2.76 -19.19
CA LYS A 66 -8.76 -1.71 -20.15
C LYS A 66 -7.69 -2.18 -21.14
N HIS A 67 -6.93 -3.24 -20.81
CA HIS A 67 -5.80 -3.70 -21.62
C HIS A 67 -6.16 -4.84 -22.60
N ILE A 68 -7.43 -5.27 -22.65
CA ILE A 68 -7.92 -6.31 -23.59
C ILE A 68 -8.37 -5.70 -24.95
N LEU A 69 -8.10 -4.40 -25.20
CA LEU A 69 -8.30 -3.75 -26.50
C LEU A 69 -7.00 -3.68 -27.30
#